data_AF-X1PZC1-F1
#
_entry.id   AF-X1PZC1-F1
#
_cell.length_a   1.000
_cell.length_b   1.000
_cell.length_c   1.000
_cell.angle_alpha   90.00
_cell.angle_beta   90.00
_cell.angle_gamma   90.00
#
_symmetry.space_group_name_H-M   'P 1'
#
loop_
_entity.id
_entity.type
_entity.pdbx_description
1 polymer ?
#
loop_
_entity_poly.entity_id
_entity_poly.type
_entity_poly.pdbx_seq_one_letter_code
_entity_poly.pdbx_strand_id
1 'polypeptide(L)'
;GLNSPLALMNVGDGSPHIEREGYVTVHEPACGAGGMVIACADAFNDAGHNYQSVMHATCVDIDPRCVHMTYLQLSLLHIPAIVIHGNALSNESWSHWFTPAHILGGWGPRLRRRSRGEAVPEHAEPPAKAGAELVVQSVEPAIVLSSGAADPELRPRIFVREDQLALF
;
A
#
# COMPACT_ATOMS: atom_id res chain seq x y z
N GLY A 1 -8.56 -18.54 -19.65
CA GLY A 1 -8.59 -17.93 -18.32
C GLY A 1 -7.78 -18.81 -17.42
N LEU A 2 -6.63 -18.32 -16.97
CA LEU A 2 -5.79 -19.03 -16.01
C LEU A 2 -5.89 -18.25 -14.70
N ASN A 3 -6.91 -18.56 -13.92
CA ASN A 3 -7.20 -17.87 -12.66
C ASN A 3 -6.05 -18.20 -11.70
N SER A 4 -5.21 -17.22 -11.34
CA SER A 4 -4.10 -17.45 -10.42
C SER A 4 -4.65 -17.70 -9.01
N PRO A 5 -4.50 -18.91 -8.44
CA PRO A 5 -5.08 -19.25 -7.13
C PRO A 5 -4.54 -18.37 -5.99
N LEU A 6 -3.31 -17.84 -6.14
CA LEU A 6 -2.72 -16.91 -5.16
C LEU A 6 -3.43 -15.55 -5.15
N ALA A 7 -3.91 -15.08 -6.30
CA ALA A 7 -4.65 -13.82 -6.39
C ALA A 7 -6.01 -13.90 -5.66
N LEU A 8 -6.72 -15.02 -5.87
CA LEU A 8 -8.01 -15.29 -5.25
C LEU A 8 -7.89 -15.50 -3.74
N MET A 9 -6.81 -16.13 -3.26
CA MET A 9 -6.59 -16.30 -1.82
C MET A 9 -6.32 -14.97 -1.09
N ASN A 10 -5.74 -13.98 -1.77
CA ASN A 10 -5.42 -12.68 -1.15
C ASN A 10 -6.60 -11.70 -1.16
N VAL A 11 -7.44 -11.72 -2.20
CA VAL A 11 -8.48 -10.69 -2.42
C VAL A 11 -9.92 -11.24 -2.42
N GLY A 12 -10.11 -12.53 -2.70
CA GLY A 12 -11.45 -13.10 -2.96
C GLY A 12 -12.11 -12.48 -4.20
N ASP A 13 -13.44 -12.47 -4.24
CA ASP A 13 -14.21 -11.71 -5.25
C ASP A 13 -14.21 -10.18 -4.98
N GLY A 14 -13.59 -9.76 -3.88
CA GLY A 14 -13.49 -8.37 -3.45
C GLY A 14 -14.82 -7.74 -2.98
N SER A 15 -15.96 -8.43 -3.09
CA SER A 15 -17.29 -7.85 -2.91
C SER A 15 -17.50 -7.21 -1.53
N PRO A 16 -17.12 -7.83 -0.39
CA PRO A 16 -17.29 -7.21 0.93
C PRO A 16 -16.45 -5.93 1.13
N HIS A 17 -15.31 -5.82 0.44
CA HIS A 17 -14.44 -4.65 0.51
C HIS A 17 -14.92 -3.54 -0.43
N ILE A 18 -15.39 -3.92 -1.63
CA ILE A 18 -15.99 -2.96 -2.58
C ILE A 18 -17.26 -2.36 -1.99
N GLU A 19 -18.14 -3.16 -1.40
CA GLU A 19 -19.39 -2.66 -0.80
C GLU A 19 -19.13 -1.70 0.36
N ARG A 20 -18.16 -2.02 1.22
CA ARG A 20 -17.84 -1.20 2.40
C ARG A 20 -17.03 0.05 2.06
N GLU A 21 -16.04 -0.07 1.18
CA GLU A 21 -14.99 0.94 0.99
C GLU A 21 -14.96 1.52 -0.43
N GLY A 22 -15.79 1.01 -1.33
CA GLY A 22 -15.92 1.45 -2.71
C GLY A 22 -14.82 0.93 -3.65
N TYR A 23 -13.72 0.40 -3.11
CA TYR A 23 -12.62 -0.19 -3.88
C TYR A 23 -11.65 -1.00 -3.01
N VAL A 24 -10.90 -1.89 -3.67
CA VAL A 24 -9.79 -2.68 -3.11
C VAL A 24 -8.45 -2.08 -3.52
N THR A 25 -7.50 -2.06 -2.59
CA THR A 25 -6.10 -1.73 -2.88
C THR A 25 -5.26 -2.99 -2.93
N VAL A 26 -4.45 -3.14 -3.97
CA VAL A 26 -3.53 -4.26 -4.17
C VAL A 26 -2.10 -3.75 -4.03
N HIS A 27 -1.29 -4.41 -3.22
CA HIS A 27 0.09 -4.03 -2.98
C HIS A 27 1.03 -5.15 -3.43
N GLU A 28 1.99 -4.82 -4.30
CA GLU A 28 2.96 -5.77 -4.82
C GLU A 28 4.40 -5.24 -4.64
N PRO A 29 5.14 -5.67 -3.60
CA PRO A 29 6.42 -5.08 -3.19
C PRO A 29 7.65 -5.51 -4.02
N ALA A 30 7.52 -6.52 -4.88
CA ALA A 30 8.54 -6.98 -5.81
C ALA A 30 7.87 -7.38 -7.13
N CYS A 31 7.32 -6.39 -7.82
CA CYS A 31 6.29 -6.62 -8.83
C CYS A 31 6.79 -7.30 -10.10
N GLY A 32 8.09 -7.30 -10.37
CA GLY A 32 8.67 -7.84 -11.60
C GLY A 32 8.01 -7.21 -12.83
N ALA A 33 7.27 -8.01 -13.58
CA ALA A 33 6.52 -7.54 -14.75
C ALA A 33 5.07 -7.13 -14.45
N GLY A 34 4.62 -7.17 -13.19
CA GLY A 34 3.27 -6.83 -12.78
C GLY A 34 2.25 -7.98 -12.89
N GLY A 35 2.70 -9.20 -13.14
CA GLY A 35 1.84 -10.35 -13.44
C GLY A 35 0.81 -10.66 -12.35
N MET A 36 1.17 -10.46 -11.08
CA MET A 36 0.24 -10.65 -9.97
C MET A 36 -0.90 -9.62 -10.02
N VAL A 37 -0.59 -8.33 -10.18
CA VAL A 37 -1.61 -7.28 -10.30
C VAL A 37 -2.54 -7.50 -11.50
N ILE A 38 -1.99 -7.98 -12.62
CA ILE A 38 -2.79 -8.33 -13.80
C ILE A 38 -3.74 -9.49 -13.49
N ALA A 39 -3.26 -10.54 -12.80
CA ALA A 39 -4.10 -11.66 -12.39
C ALA A 39 -5.19 -11.25 -11.39
N CYS A 40 -4.93 -10.28 -10.50
CA CYS A 40 -5.97 -9.69 -9.67
C CYS A 40 -7.04 -9.00 -10.53
N ALA A 41 -6.64 -8.14 -11.47
CA ALA A 41 -7.59 -7.45 -12.34
C ALA A 41 -8.46 -8.44 -13.15
N ASP A 42 -7.86 -9.51 -13.66
CA ASP A 42 -8.57 -10.61 -14.33
C ASP A 42 -9.57 -11.29 -13.39
N ALA A 43 -9.19 -11.58 -12.15
CA ALA A 43 -10.08 -12.16 -11.15
C ALA A 43 -11.27 -11.25 -10.80
N PHE A 44 -11.06 -9.93 -10.68
CA PHE A 44 -12.17 -8.98 -10.50
C PHE A 44 -13.10 -8.97 -11.72
N ASN A 45 -12.54 -8.97 -12.92
CA ASN A 45 -13.32 -9.01 -14.16
C ASN A 45 -14.16 -10.29 -14.23
N ASP A 46 -13.58 -11.45 -13.92
CA ASP A 46 -14.27 -12.74 -13.87
C ASP A 46 -15.38 -12.79 -12.80
N ALA A 47 -15.19 -12.07 -11.68
CA ALA A 47 -16.20 -11.90 -10.64
C ALA A 47 -17.31 -10.90 -11.02
N GLY A 48 -17.27 -10.31 -12.22
CA GLY A 48 -18.25 -9.35 -12.72
C GLY A 48 -18.02 -7.91 -12.26
N HIS A 49 -16.86 -7.62 -11.66
CA HIS A 49 -16.50 -6.29 -11.19
C HIS A 49 -15.68 -5.54 -12.25
N ASN A 50 -15.98 -4.26 -12.46
CA ASN A 50 -15.13 -3.39 -13.26
C ASN A 50 -13.89 -2.97 -12.45
N TYR A 51 -12.80 -3.75 -12.55
CA TYR A 51 -11.55 -3.53 -11.82
C TYR A 51 -11.01 -2.10 -12.00
N GLN A 52 -11.24 -1.45 -13.14
CA GLN A 52 -10.75 -0.08 -13.38
C GLN A 52 -11.38 0.96 -12.44
N SER A 53 -12.55 0.65 -11.88
CA SER A 53 -13.28 1.53 -10.96
C SER A 53 -13.19 1.11 -9.50
N VAL A 54 -12.97 -0.18 -9.24
CA VAL A 54 -13.02 -0.80 -7.90
C VAL A 54 -11.70 -1.40 -7.43
N MET A 55 -10.62 -1.29 -8.21
CA MET A 55 -9.29 -1.75 -7.84
C MET A 55 -8.25 -0.67 -8.12
N HIS A 56 -7.33 -0.48 -7.18
CA HIS A 56 -6.12 0.32 -7.39
C HIS A 56 -4.89 -0.46 -6.92
N ALA A 57 -3.80 -0.40 -7.69
CA ALA A 57 -2.57 -1.11 -7.36
C ALA A 57 -1.42 -0.18 -6.97
N THR A 58 -0.61 -0.60 -6.01
CA THR A 58 0.70 -0.01 -5.71
C THR A 58 1.76 -1.08 -5.90
N CYS A 59 2.63 -0.87 -6.89
CA CYS A 59 3.68 -1.80 -7.26
C CYS A 59 5.03 -1.20 -6.90
N VAL A 60 5.94 -1.99 -6.34
CA VAL A 60 7.32 -1.59 -6.06
C VAL A 60 8.27 -2.60 -6.68
N ASP A 61 9.35 -2.13 -7.28
CA ASP A 61 10.48 -2.98 -7.67
C ASP A 61 11.80 -2.22 -7.56
N ILE A 62 12.87 -2.96 -7.26
CA ILE A 62 14.24 -2.44 -7.15
C ILE A 62 14.93 -2.39 -8.52
N ASP A 63 14.51 -3.18 -9.51
CA ASP A 63 15.02 -3.12 -10.88
C ASP A 63 14.18 -2.11 -11.70
N PRO A 64 14.78 -1.01 -12.22
CA PRO A 64 14.06 -0.05 -13.05
C PRO A 64 13.48 -0.66 -14.34
N ARG A 65 14.01 -1.79 -14.82
CA ARG A 65 13.43 -2.53 -15.95
C ARG A 65 12.06 -3.11 -15.59
N CYS A 66 11.95 -3.69 -14.40
CA CYS A 66 10.70 -4.22 -13.85
C CYS A 66 9.65 -3.11 -13.68
N VAL A 67 10.08 -1.94 -13.18
CA VAL A 67 9.24 -0.74 -13.08
C VAL A 67 8.65 -0.35 -14.44
N HIS A 68 9.49 -0.23 -15.47
CA HIS A 68 9.02 0.14 -16.81
C HIS A 68 8.11 -0.93 -17.43
N MET A 69 8.46 -2.21 -17.32
CA MET A 69 7.62 -3.30 -17.82
C MET A 69 6.24 -3.31 -17.16
N THR A 70 6.21 -3.21 -15.82
CA THR A 70 4.98 -3.14 -15.04
C THR A 70 4.15 -1.92 -15.43
N TYR A 71 4.76 -0.73 -15.47
CA TYR A 71 4.07 0.50 -15.88
C TYR A 71 3.39 0.37 -17.25
N LEU A 72 4.11 -0.18 -18.24
CA LEU A 72 3.62 -0.32 -19.60
C LEU A 72 2.46 -1.33 -19.67
N GLN A 73 2.58 -2.49 -19.01
CA GLN A 73 1.50 -3.49 -18.97
C GLN A 73 0.24 -2.95 -18.28
N LEU A 74 0.38 -2.34 -17.10
CA LEU A 74 -0.77 -1.81 -16.37
C LEU A 74 -1.42 -0.64 -17.10
N SER A 75 -0.64 0.19 -17.80
CA SER A 75 -1.17 1.28 -18.63
C SER A 75 -1.98 0.75 -19.81
N LEU A 76 -1.48 -0.28 -20.51
CA LEU A 76 -2.17 -0.88 -21.66
C LEU A 76 -3.47 -1.59 -21.26
N LEU A 77 -3.49 -2.21 -20.09
CA LEU A 77 -4.67 -2.87 -19.53
C LEU A 77 -5.62 -1.89 -18.82
N HIS A 78 -5.30 -0.60 -18.81
CA HIS A 78 -6.08 0.43 -18.12
C HIS A 78 -6.29 0.13 -16.62
N ILE A 79 -5.29 -0.48 -15.98
CA ILE A 79 -5.31 -0.77 -14.54
C ILE A 79 -4.85 0.49 -13.78
N PRO A 80 -5.67 1.03 -12.85
CA PRO A 80 -5.26 2.16 -12.02
C PRO A 80 -4.14 1.75 -11.08
N ALA A 81 -2.95 2.35 -11.22
CA ALA A 81 -1.82 1.97 -10.42
C ALA A 81 -0.79 3.10 -10.21
N ILE A 82 -0.01 2.94 -9.15
CA ILE A 82 1.26 3.66 -8.91
C ILE A 82 2.38 2.62 -8.98
N VAL A 83 3.35 2.81 -9.86
CA VAL A 83 4.54 1.94 -9.94
C VAL A 83 5.74 2.71 -9.41
N ILE A 84 6.41 2.15 -8.42
CA ILE A 84 7.46 2.80 -7.64
C ILE A 84 8.77 2.08 -7.92
N HIS A 85 9.77 2.83 -8.37
CA HIS A 85 11.15 2.36 -8.30
C HIS A 85 11.63 2.56 -6.87
N GLY A 86 11.86 1.48 -6.14
CA GLY A 86 12.14 1.54 -4.72
C GLY A 86 12.58 0.21 -4.12
N ASN A 87 13.07 0.28 -2.89
CA ASN A 87 13.35 -0.91 -2.09
C ASN A 87 12.26 -1.06 -1.03
N ALA A 88 11.35 -2.00 -1.26
CA ALA A 88 10.21 -2.25 -0.39
C ALA A 88 10.59 -2.69 1.04
N LEU A 89 11.78 -3.27 1.27
CA LEU A 89 12.24 -3.65 2.60
C LEU A 89 12.69 -2.43 3.42
N SER A 90 13.38 -1.49 2.77
CA SER A 90 13.86 -0.25 3.40
C SER A 90 12.86 0.91 3.34
N ASN A 91 11.80 0.76 2.55
CA ASN A 91 10.84 1.80 2.19
C ASN A 91 11.48 3.04 1.52
N GLU A 92 12.63 2.86 0.85
CA GLU A 92 13.26 3.88 -0.01
C GLU A 92 12.56 3.92 -1.36
N SER A 93 12.31 5.12 -1.89
CA SER A 93 11.73 5.33 -3.22
C SER A 93 12.54 6.35 -4.01
N TRP A 94 12.76 6.04 -5.29
CA TRP A 94 13.56 6.85 -6.20
C TRP A 94 12.72 7.51 -7.31
N SER A 95 11.62 6.88 -7.75
CA SER A 95 10.69 7.48 -8.71
C SER A 95 9.30 6.85 -8.63
N HIS A 96 8.28 7.61 -9.05
CA HIS A 96 6.87 7.19 -9.05
C HIS A 96 6.26 7.38 -10.45
N TRP A 97 5.57 6.34 -10.93
CA TRP A 97 4.96 6.29 -12.25
C TRP A 97 3.47 6.02 -12.11
N PHE A 98 2.65 7.02 -12.41
CA PHE A 98 1.20 6.94 -12.32
C PHE A 98 0.62 6.47 -13.66
N THR A 99 -0.14 5.37 -13.67
CA THR A 99 -0.76 4.92 -14.92
C THR A 99 -1.81 5.93 -15.41
N PRO A 100 -2.11 5.99 -16.73
CA PRO A 100 -3.18 6.85 -17.23
C PRO A 100 -4.53 6.61 -16.53
N ALA A 101 -4.86 5.35 -16.23
CA ALA A 101 -6.08 5.00 -15.50
C ALA A 101 -6.10 5.55 -14.06
N HIS A 102 -4.95 5.66 -13.39
CA HIS A 102 -4.85 6.33 -12.09
C HIS A 102 -5.23 7.81 -12.20
N ILE A 103 -4.68 8.51 -13.19
CA ILE A 103 -4.89 9.95 -13.39
C ILE A 103 -6.33 10.22 -13.85
N LEU A 104 -6.76 9.55 -14.92
CA LEU A 104 -8.09 9.75 -15.51
C LEU A 104 -9.22 9.31 -14.58
N GLY A 105 -8.97 8.28 -13.75
CA GLY A 105 -9.92 7.81 -12.73
C GLY A 105 -9.96 8.65 -11.45
N GLY A 106 -9.15 9.72 -11.36
CA GLY A 106 -9.10 10.61 -10.20
C GLY A 106 -8.72 9.89 -8.91
N TRP A 107 -7.78 8.94 -8.99
CA TRP A 107 -7.48 8.04 -7.88
C TRP A 107 -6.70 8.70 -6.75
N GLY A 108 -5.89 9.72 -7.01
CA GLY A 108 -5.15 10.47 -5.97
C GLY A 108 -6.06 10.96 -4.83
N PRO A 109 -7.11 11.74 -5.12
CA PRO A 109 -8.08 12.17 -4.12
C PRO A 109 -8.84 11.02 -3.44
N ARG A 110 -9.14 9.93 -4.16
CA ARG A 110 -9.83 8.74 -3.58
C ARG A 110 -8.97 8.09 -2.51
N LEU A 111 -7.69 7.86 -2.80
CA LEU A 111 -6.71 7.28 -1.88
C LEU A 111 -6.46 8.16 -0.65
N ARG A 112 -6.38 9.49 -0.83
CA ARG A 112 -6.24 10.45 0.30
C ARG A 112 -7.44 10.44 1.24
N ARG A 113 -8.66 10.33 0.71
CA ARG A 113 -9.87 10.32 1.55
C ARG A 113 -9.91 9.09 2.44
N ARG A 114 -9.51 7.92 1.92
CA ARG A 114 -9.45 6.66 2.66
C ARG A 114 -8.39 6.68 3.75
N SER A 115 -7.15 7.04 3.42
CA SER A 115 -6.05 7.14 4.42
C SER A 115 -6.37 8.09 5.57
N ARG A 116 -7.06 9.21 5.30
CA ARG A 116 -7.52 10.14 6.35
C ARG A 116 -8.67 9.59 7.20
N GLY A 117 -9.53 8.75 6.63
CA GLY A 117 -10.60 8.06 7.38
C GLY A 117 -10.08 6.93 8.26
N GLU A 118 -9.01 6.25 7.83
CA GLU A 118 -8.29 5.23 8.60
C GLU A 118 -7.40 5.83 9.70
N ALA A 119 -7.01 7.11 9.58
CA ALA A 119 -6.18 7.83 10.54
C ALA A 119 -6.92 8.37 11.79
N VAL A 120 -8.09 7.82 12.14
CA VAL A 120 -8.71 8.07 13.46
C VAL A 120 -8.08 7.10 14.45
N PRO A 121 -7.28 7.56 15.43
CA PRO A 121 -6.48 6.66 16.27
C PRO A 121 -7.36 5.92 17.28
N GLU A 122 -7.34 4.58 17.22
CA GLU A 122 -7.91 3.67 18.23
C GLU A 122 -7.12 3.67 19.56
N HIS A 123 -6.03 4.43 19.65
CA HIS A 123 -5.31 4.69 20.90
C HIS A 123 -5.00 6.19 21.05
N ALA A 124 -6.04 7.01 21.16
CA ALA A 124 -5.88 8.30 21.82
C ALA A 124 -5.92 8.05 23.34
N GLU A 125 -4.77 7.80 23.95
CA GLU A 125 -4.64 7.99 25.40
C GLU A 125 -5.07 9.44 25.73
N PRO A 126 -5.93 9.64 26.76
CA PRO A 126 -6.34 10.98 27.13
C PRO A 126 -5.12 11.77 27.63
N PRO A 127 -5.00 13.08 27.32
CA PRO A 127 -3.84 13.86 27.71
C PRO A 127 -3.71 13.91 29.24
N ALA A 128 -2.59 13.37 29.74
CA ALA A 128 -2.21 13.40 31.13
C ALA A 128 -2.15 14.85 31.66
N LYS A 129 -2.80 15.08 32.79
CA LYS A 129 -2.71 16.36 33.52
C LYS A 129 -1.30 16.55 34.08
N ALA A 130 -0.81 17.77 33.95
CA ALA A 130 0.44 18.25 34.52
C ALA A 130 0.49 18.09 36.06
N GLY A 131 1.66 17.71 36.57
CA GLY A 131 2.02 17.73 38.00
C GLY A 131 3.52 17.46 38.15
N ALA A 132 4.21 18.37 38.83
CA ALA A 132 5.66 18.46 38.99
C ALA A 132 6.28 17.35 39.87
N GLU A 133 7.57 17.02 39.67
CA GLU A 133 8.70 17.31 40.58
C GLU A 133 9.97 16.51 40.18
N LEU A 134 11.13 17.03 40.57
CA LEU A 134 12.48 16.79 40.04
C LEU A 134 13.29 15.85 40.95
N VAL A 135 13.96 14.80 40.44
CA VAL A 135 15.16 14.20 41.10
C VAL A 135 16.18 13.70 40.06
N VAL A 136 17.43 14.09 40.27
CA VAL A 136 18.63 13.78 39.49
C VAL A 136 19.31 12.53 40.06
N GLN A 137 19.82 11.59 39.23
CA GLN A 137 21.07 10.85 39.49
C GLN A 137 21.60 10.09 38.26
N SER A 138 22.92 10.20 38.06
CA SER A 138 23.78 9.66 36.99
C SER A 138 24.11 8.17 37.17
N VAL A 139 24.35 7.42 36.07
CA VAL A 139 25.49 6.50 35.77
C VAL A 139 25.20 5.67 34.48
N GLU A 140 26.09 5.69 33.48
CA GLU A 140 26.18 4.70 32.37
C GLU A 140 27.26 3.63 32.67
N PRO A 141 27.41 2.49 31.94
CA PRO A 141 26.65 1.96 30.80
C PRO A 141 26.20 0.49 31.00
N ALA A 142 25.12 0.05 30.34
CA ALA A 142 24.82 -1.38 30.23
C ALA A 142 24.22 -1.70 28.85
N ILE A 143 25.00 -2.42 28.06
CA ILE A 143 24.53 -3.12 26.86
C ILE A 143 23.51 -4.16 27.33
N VAL A 144 22.23 -3.94 27.04
CA VAL A 144 21.17 -4.92 27.23
C VAL A 144 20.68 -5.36 25.86
N LEU A 145 21.16 -6.52 25.43
CA LEU A 145 20.55 -7.29 24.35
C LEU A 145 19.22 -7.84 24.90
N SER A 146 18.10 -7.18 24.63
CA SER A 146 16.78 -7.78 24.85
C SER A 146 16.36 -8.52 23.59
N SER A 147 16.19 -9.83 23.74
CA SER A 147 15.70 -10.76 22.74
C SER A 147 14.42 -10.25 22.06
N GLY A 148 14.42 -10.21 20.72
CA GLY A 148 13.23 -9.90 19.93
C GLY A 148 12.14 -10.95 20.13
N ALA A 149 11.09 -10.59 20.85
CA ALA A 149 9.78 -11.19 20.66
C ALA A 149 9.19 -10.59 19.38
N ALA A 150 8.96 -11.43 18.38
CA ALA A 150 8.34 -11.03 17.12
C ALA A 150 6.88 -10.63 17.37
N ASP A 151 6.56 -9.38 17.04
CA ASP A 151 5.19 -8.89 16.96
C ASP A 151 4.48 -9.56 15.77
N PRO A 152 3.40 -10.34 15.99
CA PRO A 152 2.78 -11.15 14.94
C PRO A 152 1.91 -10.37 13.94
N GLU A 153 1.79 -9.04 14.05
CA GLU A 153 0.97 -8.24 13.11
C GLU A 153 1.75 -7.12 12.39
N LEU A 154 2.92 -7.45 11.83
CA LEU A 154 3.61 -6.53 10.93
C LEU A 154 2.90 -6.47 9.56
N ARG A 155 1.75 -5.80 9.49
CA ARG A 155 1.18 -5.36 8.21
C ARG A 155 2.13 -4.32 7.62
N PRO A 156 2.74 -4.54 6.44
CA PRO A 156 3.63 -3.56 5.86
C PRO A 156 2.83 -2.29 5.51
N ARG A 157 2.94 -1.27 6.37
CA ARG A 157 2.49 0.08 6.07
C ARG A 157 3.51 0.69 5.10
N ILE A 158 3.30 0.46 3.80
CA ILE A 158 3.98 1.28 2.79
C ILE A 158 3.34 2.67 2.90
N PHE A 159 4.04 3.55 3.59
CA PHE A 159 3.67 4.96 3.70
C PHE A 159 3.90 5.61 2.34
N VAL A 160 2.89 5.58 1.47
CA VAL A 160 2.83 6.53 0.34
C VAL A 160 2.73 7.90 1.00
N ARG A 161 3.84 8.64 1.06
CA ARG A 161 3.88 9.90 1.78
C ARG A 161 2.81 10.85 1.23
N GLU A 162 2.22 11.68 2.09
CA GLU A 162 1.13 12.59 1.70
C GLU A 162 1.52 13.56 0.56
N ASP A 163 2.81 13.91 0.43
CA ASP A 163 3.35 14.69 -0.69
C ASP A 163 3.33 13.93 -2.03
N GLN A 164 3.32 12.61 -2.01
CA GLN A 164 3.25 11.76 -3.20
C GLN A 164 1.82 11.64 -3.76
N LEU A 165 0.82 12.00 -2.96
CA LEU A 165 -0.59 12.14 -3.39
C LEU A 165 -0.94 13.60 -3.77
N ALA A 166 0.01 14.54 -3.64
CA ALA A 166 -0.22 15.97 -3.85
C ALA A 166 -0.01 16.44 -5.29
N LEU A 167 0.40 15.55 -6.20
CA LEU A 167 0.66 15.91 -7.61
C LEU A 167 -0.59 15.87 -8.50
N PHE A 168 -1.73 15.33 -8.05
CA PHE A 168 -3.03 15.38 -8.74
C PHE A 168 -4.22 15.31 -7.77
#